data_AF-A0A2S5RFH2-F1
#
_entry.id   AF-A0A2S5RFH2-F1
#
_cell.length_a   1.000
_cell.length_b   1.000
_cell.length_c   1.000
_cell.angle_alpha   90.00
_cell.angle_beta   90.00
_cell.angle_gamma   90.00
#
_symmetry.space_group_name_H-M   'P 1'
#
loop_
_entity.id
_entity.type
_entity.pdbx_description
1 polymer ?
#
loop_
_entity_poly.entity_id
_entity_poly.type
_entity_poly.pdbx_seq_one_letter_code
_entity_poly.pdbx_strand_id
1 'polypeptide(L)'
;MKLTTWTLYNAKKMHDIEGKNILSGNFPFLLVRPDPNKPGQHLGLGIDAKYFASIISDLVNRDMNEQALYDVFKDKLGIVETKDLDVLTVNDEPWSDKPINSTNIQILIDIYNILVKNKAITFETEAYSTIEKMKAMQTDEFIEFNIKAMPMQRIVNAINAGLPDFYTKLKELNQEMTPEQRAQKINIFSILQTNLILFFEEATKRMDQLIEEQNKKIAELEEKAKK
;
A
#
# COMPACT_ATOMS: atom_id res chain seq x y z
N MET A 1 -10.54 -18.40 -3.34
CA MET A 1 -11.31 -17.54 -4.26
C MET A 1 -10.31 -16.73 -5.09
N LYS A 2 -10.74 -16.12 -6.20
CA LYS A 2 -9.91 -15.16 -6.93
C LYS A 2 -10.25 -13.75 -6.47
N LEU A 3 -9.23 -12.95 -6.20
CA LEU A 3 -9.36 -11.53 -5.90
C LEU A 3 -8.59 -10.71 -6.94
N THR A 4 -9.00 -9.48 -7.16
CA THR A 4 -8.38 -8.54 -8.08
C THR A 4 -8.11 -7.23 -7.35
N THR A 5 -6.88 -6.72 -7.43
CA THR A 5 -6.58 -5.42 -6.83
C THR A 5 -7.33 -4.29 -7.56
N TRP A 6 -7.57 -3.20 -6.86
CA TRP A 6 -8.34 -2.04 -7.30
C TRP A 6 -9.81 -2.33 -7.65
N THR A 7 -10.35 -3.48 -7.23
CA THR A 7 -11.78 -3.77 -7.33
C THR A 7 -12.44 -3.77 -5.95
N LEU A 8 -13.78 -3.71 -5.94
CA LEU A 8 -14.59 -3.57 -4.74
C LEU A 8 -15.18 -4.92 -4.29
N TYR A 9 -15.10 -5.19 -3.00
CA TYR A 9 -15.67 -6.37 -2.34
C TYR A 9 -16.60 -5.95 -1.21
N ASN A 10 -17.53 -6.82 -0.81
CA ASN A 10 -18.26 -6.61 0.43
C ASN A 10 -17.42 -7.16 1.59
N ALA A 11 -17.15 -6.34 2.59
CA ALA A 11 -16.39 -6.69 3.77
C ALA A 11 -17.24 -6.58 5.04
N LYS A 12 -16.86 -7.32 6.09
CA LYS A 12 -17.61 -7.35 7.37
C LYS A 12 -16.92 -6.61 8.50
N LYS A 13 -15.58 -6.58 8.49
CA LYS A 13 -14.78 -6.00 9.56
C LYS A 13 -13.45 -5.50 9.02
N MET A 14 -13.11 -4.26 9.34
CA MET A 14 -11.83 -3.65 8.99
C MET A 14 -11.18 -3.07 10.24
N HIS A 15 -9.87 -3.30 10.39
CA HIS A 15 -9.07 -2.79 11.50
C HIS A 15 -7.84 -2.06 11.00
N ASP A 16 -7.27 -1.19 11.83
CA ASP A 16 -5.97 -0.58 11.56
C ASP A 16 -4.81 -1.53 11.91
N ILE A 17 -3.59 -1.06 11.71
CA ILE A 17 -2.37 -1.83 12.03
C ILE A 17 -2.22 -2.16 13.52
N GLU A 18 -2.86 -1.39 14.40
CA GLU A 18 -2.87 -1.59 15.86
C GLU A 18 -3.99 -2.54 16.30
N GLY A 19 -4.84 -2.99 15.37
CA GLY A 19 -5.98 -3.88 15.64
C GLY A 19 -7.23 -3.13 16.11
N LYS A 20 -7.23 -1.80 16.09
CA LYS A 20 -8.41 -1.00 16.41
C LYS A 20 -9.40 -1.08 15.25
N ASN A 21 -10.66 -1.22 15.59
CA ASN A 21 -11.73 -1.30 14.63
C ASN A 21 -11.94 0.03 13.89
N ILE A 22 -11.95 0.01 12.56
CA ILE A 22 -12.24 1.17 11.70
C ILE A 22 -13.69 1.10 11.20
N LEU A 23 -14.09 -0.05 10.66
CA LEU A 23 -15.44 -0.30 10.13
C LEU A 23 -15.95 -1.69 10.53
N SER A 24 -17.26 -1.79 10.75
CA SER A 24 -17.93 -3.05 11.05
C SER A 24 -19.32 -3.08 10.46
N GLY A 25 -19.82 -4.30 10.20
CA GLY A 25 -21.03 -4.51 9.41
C GLY A 25 -20.70 -4.69 7.93
N ASN A 26 -21.71 -4.78 7.07
CA ASN A 26 -21.47 -4.88 5.63
C ASN A 26 -21.07 -3.51 5.07
N PHE A 27 -19.90 -3.43 4.45
CA PHE A 27 -19.43 -2.23 3.77
C PHE A 27 -18.61 -2.58 2.52
N PRO A 28 -18.60 -1.73 1.50
CA PRO A 28 -17.71 -1.90 0.36
C PRO A 28 -16.26 -1.63 0.73
N PHE A 29 -15.38 -2.50 0.26
CA PHE A 29 -13.94 -2.48 0.50
C PHE A 29 -13.21 -2.51 -0.83
N LEU A 30 -12.44 -1.47 -1.11
CA LEU A 30 -11.55 -1.40 -2.24
C LEU A 30 -10.27 -2.16 -1.90
N LEU A 31 -10.06 -3.32 -2.53
CA LEU A 31 -8.89 -4.14 -2.30
C LEU A 31 -7.66 -3.50 -2.95
N VAL A 32 -6.63 -3.22 -2.17
CA VAL A 32 -5.38 -2.64 -2.70
C VAL A 32 -4.34 -3.74 -2.94
N ARG A 33 -4.08 -4.60 -1.95
CA ARG A 33 -3.16 -5.73 -2.07
C ARG A 33 -3.32 -6.75 -0.93
N PRO A 34 -2.85 -8.00 -1.09
CA PRO A 34 -2.65 -8.89 0.06
C PRO A 34 -1.56 -8.35 1.00
N ASP A 35 -1.68 -8.63 2.29
CA ASP A 35 -0.61 -8.34 3.26
C ASP A 35 0.56 -9.30 3.02
N PRO A 36 1.80 -8.81 2.81
CA PRO A 36 2.95 -9.65 2.50
C PRO A 36 3.50 -10.41 3.73
N ASN A 37 3.02 -10.11 4.93
CA ASN A 37 3.51 -10.67 6.19
C ASN A 37 2.46 -11.49 6.94
N LYS A 38 1.17 -11.22 6.69
CA LYS A 38 0.07 -11.86 7.42
C LYS A 38 -0.83 -12.65 6.45
N PRO A 39 -0.83 -13.99 6.54
CA PRO A 39 -1.64 -14.81 5.66
C PRO A 39 -3.13 -14.51 5.79
N GLY A 40 -3.81 -14.52 4.65
CA GLY A 40 -5.25 -14.30 4.58
C GLY A 40 -5.70 -12.90 5.02
N GLN A 41 -4.81 -11.91 5.04
CA GLN A 41 -5.14 -10.52 5.29
C GLN A 41 -4.89 -9.66 4.05
N HIS A 42 -5.69 -8.61 3.91
CA HIS A 42 -5.67 -7.71 2.76
C HIS A 42 -5.69 -6.27 3.21
N LEU A 43 -4.83 -5.45 2.60
CA LEU A 43 -4.84 -4.00 2.74
C LEU A 43 -5.83 -3.40 1.75
N GLY A 44 -6.60 -2.40 2.19
CA GLY A 44 -7.48 -1.66 1.31
C GLY A 44 -8.18 -0.49 1.97
N LEU A 45 -9.14 0.08 1.26
CA LEU A 45 -9.87 1.27 1.66
C LEU A 45 -11.35 0.95 1.83
N GLY A 46 -11.92 1.25 2.99
CA GLY A 46 -13.34 1.07 3.26
C GLY A 46 -14.20 2.25 2.80
N ILE A 47 -15.42 1.99 2.35
CA ILE A 47 -16.44 2.99 2.04
C ILE A 47 -17.57 2.86 3.06
N ASP A 48 -17.96 3.94 3.71
CA ASP A 48 -19.11 3.90 4.61
C ASP A 48 -20.39 3.48 3.86
N ALA A 49 -21.27 2.72 4.53
CA ALA A 49 -22.49 2.18 3.91
C ALA A 49 -23.50 3.25 3.44
N LYS A 50 -23.27 4.54 3.74
CA LYS A 50 -24.16 5.63 3.33
C LYS A 50 -23.82 6.06 1.90
N TYR A 51 -24.79 5.94 0.98
CA TYR A 51 -24.68 6.35 -0.44
C TYR A 51 -23.63 5.58 -1.26
N PHE A 52 -23.23 4.39 -0.83
CA PHE A 52 -22.13 3.66 -1.46
C PHE A 52 -22.38 3.34 -2.94
N ALA A 53 -23.62 3.07 -3.36
CA ALA A 53 -23.91 2.72 -4.75
C ALA A 53 -23.52 3.84 -5.74
N SER A 54 -23.77 5.11 -5.37
CA SER A 54 -23.36 6.27 -6.20
C SER A 54 -21.84 6.42 -6.20
N ILE A 55 -21.21 6.32 -5.03
CA ILE A 55 -19.75 6.45 -4.88
C ILE A 55 -19.04 5.38 -5.70
N ILE A 56 -19.53 4.13 -5.64
CA ILE A 56 -18.96 3.01 -6.38
C ILE A 56 -19.14 3.19 -7.89
N SER A 57 -20.32 3.61 -8.32
CA SER A 57 -20.55 3.93 -9.73
C SER A 57 -19.58 5.02 -10.21
N ASP A 58 -19.36 6.05 -9.41
CA ASP A 58 -18.45 7.13 -9.74
C ASP A 58 -16.99 6.68 -9.79
N LEU A 59 -16.55 5.90 -8.80
CA LEU A 59 -15.19 5.36 -8.75
C LEU A 59 -14.84 4.52 -9.98
N VAL A 60 -15.79 3.75 -10.50
CA VAL A 60 -15.60 2.87 -11.66
C VAL A 60 -15.73 3.63 -12.98
N ASN A 61 -16.72 4.52 -13.11
CA ASN A 61 -17.12 5.05 -14.42
C ASN A 61 -16.56 6.45 -14.75
N ARG A 62 -16.02 7.20 -13.77
CA ARG A 62 -15.52 8.56 -14.02
C ARG A 62 -14.27 8.91 -13.21
N ASP A 63 -13.59 9.95 -13.68
CA ASP A 63 -12.50 10.57 -12.93
C ASP A 63 -13.10 11.40 -11.79
N MET A 64 -12.63 11.16 -10.57
CA MET A 64 -12.95 11.93 -9.38
C MET A 64 -11.76 12.84 -9.05
N ASN A 65 -12.05 14.02 -8.50
CA ASN A 65 -11.00 14.89 -8.03
C ASN A 65 -10.41 14.40 -6.70
N GLU A 66 -9.21 14.90 -6.37
CA GLU A 66 -8.46 14.52 -5.18
C GLU A 66 -9.25 14.73 -3.89
N GLN A 67 -9.94 15.86 -3.75
CA GLN A 67 -10.72 16.18 -2.56
C GLN A 67 -11.88 15.19 -2.35
N ALA A 68 -12.61 14.85 -3.42
CA ALA A 68 -13.72 13.90 -3.35
C ALA A 68 -13.24 12.49 -2.97
N LEU A 69 -12.11 12.04 -3.53
CA LEU A 69 -11.50 10.77 -3.16
C LEU A 69 -11.02 10.77 -1.71
N TYR A 70 -10.36 11.85 -1.27
CA TYR A 70 -9.96 12.02 0.11
C TYR A 70 -11.16 11.97 1.06
N ASP A 71 -12.24 12.70 0.79
CA ASP A 71 -13.42 12.74 1.65
C ASP A 71 -14.13 11.38 1.77
N VAL A 72 -14.13 10.58 0.69
CA VAL A 72 -14.70 9.22 0.70
C VAL A 72 -13.89 8.28 1.60
N PHE A 73 -12.56 8.37 1.55
CA PHE A 73 -11.67 7.36 2.14
C PHE A 73 -10.90 7.84 3.37
N LYS A 74 -11.08 9.09 3.81
CA LYS A 74 -10.37 9.67 4.95
C LYS A 74 -10.53 8.79 6.18
N ASP A 75 -9.39 8.42 6.79
CA ASP A 75 -9.33 7.54 7.96
C ASP A 75 -9.93 6.13 7.73
N LYS A 76 -10.04 5.68 6.46
CA LYS A 76 -10.60 4.37 6.08
C LYS A 76 -9.58 3.41 5.44
N LEU A 77 -8.28 3.66 5.59
CA LEU A 77 -7.24 2.70 5.21
C LEU A 77 -7.08 1.64 6.29
N GLY A 78 -7.21 0.37 5.94
CA GLY A 78 -7.15 -0.70 6.92
C GLY A 78 -7.01 -2.10 6.34
N ILE A 79 -7.12 -3.08 7.23
CA ILE A 79 -6.91 -4.49 6.98
C ILE A 79 -8.21 -5.27 7.15
N VAL A 80 -8.49 -6.17 6.20
CA VAL A 80 -9.63 -7.10 6.21
C VAL A 80 -9.13 -8.53 6.03
N GLU A 81 -9.76 -9.51 6.68
CA GLU A 81 -9.46 -10.93 6.48
C GLU A 81 -10.16 -11.49 5.23
N THR A 82 -9.53 -12.40 4.50
CA THR A 82 -10.11 -13.05 3.30
C THR A 82 -11.49 -13.64 3.57
N LYS A 83 -11.69 -14.25 4.74
CA LYS A 83 -12.96 -14.89 5.12
C LYS A 83 -14.11 -13.89 5.28
N ASP A 84 -13.77 -12.62 5.47
CA ASP A 84 -14.72 -11.52 5.64
C ASP A 84 -15.01 -10.81 4.32
N LEU A 85 -14.40 -11.25 3.22
CA LEU A 85 -14.61 -10.73 1.87
C LEU A 85 -15.60 -11.60 1.09
N ASP A 86 -16.63 -10.96 0.56
CA ASP A 86 -17.61 -11.53 -0.34
C ASP A 86 -17.70 -10.69 -1.63
N VAL A 87 -18.28 -11.26 -2.69
CA VAL A 87 -18.54 -10.52 -3.93
C VAL A 87 -19.47 -9.35 -3.61
N LEU A 88 -19.08 -8.15 -4.04
CA LEU A 88 -19.93 -6.99 -3.98
C LEU A 88 -20.95 -7.04 -5.12
N THR A 89 -22.22 -6.96 -4.75
CA THR A 89 -23.34 -6.87 -5.69
C THR A 89 -24.04 -5.52 -5.53
N VAL A 90 -24.24 -4.81 -6.63
CA VAL A 90 -25.01 -3.55 -6.67
C VAL A 90 -26.08 -3.71 -7.75
N ASN A 91 -27.36 -3.56 -7.38
CA ASN A 91 -28.51 -3.81 -8.26
C ASN A 91 -28.46 -5.18 -8.97
N ASP A 92 -28.17 -6.24 -8.21
CA ASP A 92 -28.05 -7.62 -8.69
C ASP A 92 -26.92 -7.90 -9.71
N GLU A 93 -26.07 -6.91 -10.01
CA GLU A 93 -24.86 -7.10 -10.81
C GLU A 93 -23.62 -7.26 -9.91
N PRO A 94 -22.67 -8.15 -10.23
CA PRO A 94 -21.37 -8.19 -9.58
C PRO A 94 -20.51 -6.99 -10.00
N TRP A 95 -19.81 -6.39 -9.03
CA TRP A 95 -18.89 -5.27 -9.26
C TRP A 95 -17.45 -5.61 -8.88
N SER A 96 -17.20 -6.77 -8.27
CA SER A 96 -15.88 -7.23 -7.84
C SER A 96 -14.92 -7.59 -8.97
N ASP A 97 -15.40 -7.61 -10.21
CA ASP A 97 -14.64 -7.84 -11.44
C ASP A 97 -14.30 -6.54 -12.19
N LYS A 98 -14.82 -5.39 -11.74
CA LYS A 98 -14.62 -4.07 -12.36
C LYS A 98 -13.62 -3.25 -11.54
N PRO A 99 -12.38 -3.04 -12.03
CA PRO A 99 -11.46 -2.12 -11.39
C PRO A 99 -12.02 -0.70 -11.40
N ILE A 100 -11.68 0.07 -10.37
CA ILE A 100 -11.93 1.51 -10.39
C ILE A 100 -11.11 2.17 -11.51
N ASN A 101 -11.54 3.36 -11.94
CA ASN A 101 -10.88 4.11 -12.99
C ASN A 101 -9.38 4.34 -12.67
N SER A 102 -8.50 4.16 -13.66
CA SER A 102 -7.03 4.29 -13.51
C SER A 102 -6.57 5.65 -12.98
N THR A 103 -7.25 6.74 -13.34
CA THR A 103 -6.99 8.08 -12.82
C THR A 103 -7.25 8.13 -11.32
N ASN A 104 -8.36 7.53 -10.87
CA ASN A 104 -8.69 7.44 -9.44
C ASN A 104 -7.67 6.59 -8.69
N ILE A 105 -7.18 5.49 -9.29
CA ILE A 105 -6.11 4.67 -8.72
C ILE A 105 -4.86 5.51 -8.48
N GLN A 106 -4.43 6.27 -9.49
CA GLN A 106 -3.23 7.11 -9.37
C GLN A 106 -3.39 8.16 -8.28
N ILE A 107 -4.55 8.82 -8.21
CA ILE A 107 -4.83 9.82 -7.17
C ILE A 107 -4.85 9.18 -5.77
N LEU A 108 -5.43 7.97 -5.61
CA LEU A 108 -5.44 7.28 -4.32
C LEU A 108 -4.03 6.83 -3.87
N ILE A 109 -3.22 6.34 -4.81
CA ILE A 109 -1.79 6.07 -4.56
C ILE A 109 -1.10 7.35 -4.05
N ASP A 110 -1.43 8.48 -4.66
CA ASP A 110 -0.85 9.78 -4.35
C ASP A 110 -1.31 10.35 -2.99
N ILE A 111 -2.59 10.22 -2.64
CA ILE A 111 -3.15 10.66 -1.35
C ILE A 111 -2.59 9.82 -0.20
N TYR A 112 -2.62 8.49 -0.34
CA TYR A 112 -2.29 7.55 0.75
C TYR A 112 -0.84 7.08 0.74
N ASN A 113 -0.04 7.52 -0.25
CA ASN A 113 1.37 7.15 -0.41
C ASN A 113 1.60 5.64 -0.43
N ILE A 114 0.73 4.89 -1.12
CA ILE A 114 0.78 3.43 -1.14
C ILE A 114 1.73 2.97 -2.25
N LEU A 115 2.74 2.17 -1.91
CA LEU A 115 3.71 1.63 -2.86
C LEU A 115 3.15 0.37 -3.55
N VAL A 116 2.30 0.57 -4.55
CA VAL A 116 1.59 -0.50 -5.27
C VAL A 116 1.48 -0.19 -6.76
N LYS A 117 1.40 -1.24 -7.58
CA LYS A 117 1.12 -1.12 -9.02
C LYS A 117 -0.23 -0.46 -9.24
N ASN A 118 -0.27 0.46 -10.20
CA ASN A 118 -1.52 1.07 -10.64
C ASN A 118 -2.42 0.09 -11.43
N LYS A 119 -1.83 -0.94 -12.04
CA LYS A 119 -2.54 -1.95 -12.81
C LYS A 119 -3.19 -2.95 -11.87
N ALA A 120 -4.47 -3.25 -12.11
CA ALA A 120 -5.19 -4.32 -11.43
C ALA A 120 -4.53 -5.70 -11.69
N ILE A 121 -4.37 -6.48 -10.63
CA ILE A 121 -3.75 -7.81 -10.65
C ILE A 121 -4.75 -8.79 -10.04
N THR A 122 -5.11 -9.83 -10.80
CA THR A 122 -5.91 -10.94 -10.30
C THR A 122 -5.01 -12.03 -9.73
N PHE A 123 -5.33 -12.50 -8.54
CA PHE A 123 -4.56 -13.50 -7.82
C PHE A 123 -5.46 -14.51 -7.10
N GLU A 124 -4.90 -15.68 -6.83
CA GLU A 124 -5.57 -16.72 -6.03
C GLU A 124 -5.32 -16.47 -4.55
N THR A 125 -6.38 -16.36 -3.75
CA THR A 125 -6.23 -16.16 -2.29
C THR A 125 -5.48 -17.32 -1.63
N GLU A 126 -5.54 -18.51 -2.22
CA GLU A 126 -4.85 -19.70 -1.72
C GLU A 126 -3.33 -19.58 -1.81
N ALA A 127 -2.80 -18.74 -2.71
CA ALA A 127 -1.37 -18.45 -2.77
C ALA A 127 -0.89 -17.62 -1.56
N TYR A 128 -1.81 -16.95 -0.86
CA TYR A 128 -1.54 -16.09 0.30
C TYR A 128 -2.19 -16.62 1.59
N SER A 129 -2.57 -17.90 1.62
CA SER A 129 -3.25 -18.52 2.77
C SER A 129 -2.28 -18.96 3.88
N THR A 130 -1.01 -19.17 3.56
CA THR A 130 0.03 -19.54 4.53
C THR A 130 1.34 -18.80 4.27
N ILE A 131 2.15 -18.64 5.33
CA ILE A 131 3.48 -18.00 5.24
C ILE A 131 4.38 -18.75 4.25
N GLU A 132 4.29 -20.08 4.20
CA GLU A 132 5.12 -20.92 3.31
C GLU A 132 4.81 -20.66 1.83
N LYS A 133 3.52 -20.53 1.49
CA LYS A 133 3.10 -20.23 0.11
C LYS A 133 3.49 -18.83 -0.31
N MET A 134 3.32 -17.86 0.59
CA MET A 134 3.77 -16.49 0.37
C MET A 134 5.28 -16.40 0.15
N LYS A 135 6.07 -17.19 0.90
CA LYS A 135 7.54 -17.28 0.73
C LYS A 135 7.96 -17.94 -0.57
N ALA A 136 7.17 -18.88 -1.10
CA ALA A 136 7.45 -19.50 -2.38
C ALA A 136 7.29 -18.50 -3.55
N MET A 137 6.52 -17.43 -3.36
CA MET A 137 6.42 -16.32 -4.30
C MET A 137 7.64 -15.41 -4.11
N GLN A 138 8.69 -15.64 -4.91
CA GLN A 138 9.99 -14.97 -4.78
C GLN A 138 9.97 -13.45 -5.05
N THR A 139 8.86 -12.88 -5.54
CA THR A 139 8.71 -11.45 -5.83
C THR A 139 7.33 -10.93 -5.40
N ASP A 140 7.31 -9.79 -4.70
CA ASP A 140 6.05 -9.08 -4.40
C ASP A 140 5.56 -8.40 -5.69
N GLU A 141 4.72 -9.10 -6.43
CA GLU A 141 4.21 -8.64 -7.73
C GLU A 141 3.29 -7.44 -7.64
N PHE A 142 2.82 -7.06 -6.45
CA PHE A 142 1.90 -5.95 -6.24
C PHE A 142 2.60 -4.62 -6.00
N ILE A 143 3.86 -4.64 -5.58
CA ILE A 143 4.61 -3.42 -5.32
C ILE A 143 5.16 -2.85 -6.63
N GLU A 144 5.05 -1.53 -6.78
CA GLU A 144 5.79 -0.77 -7.79
C GLU A 144 6.55 0.36 -7.12
N PHE A 145 7.86 0.35 -7.25
CA PHE A 145 8.72 1.43 -6.80
C PHE A 145 9.04 2.34 -7.98
N ASN A 146 8.24 3.38 -8.17
CA ASN A 146 8.58 4.46 -9.11
C ASN A 146 9.09 5.70 -8.35
N ILE A 147 10.25 5.56 -7.72
CA ILE A 147 10.90 6.63 -6.93
C ILE A 147 11.21 7.86 -7.80
N LYS A 148 11.42 7.69 -9.11
CA LYS A 148 11.69 8.79 -10.05
C LYS A 148 10.49 9.71 -10.24
N ALA A 149 9.27 9.18 -10.18
CA ALA A 149 8.03 9.94 -10.32
C ALA A 149 7.48 10.48 -8.99
N MET A 150 8.04 10.04 -7.86
CA MET A 150 7.51 10.33 -6.54
C MET A 150 8.00 11.71 -6.02
N PRO A 151 7.08 12.60 -5.57
CA PRO A 151 7.47 13.84 -4.91
C PRO A 151 8.41 13.62 -3.72
N MET A 152 9.44 14.45 -3.58
CA MET A 152 10.49 14.26 -2.57
C MET A 152 9.96 14.27 -1.14
N GLN A 153 8.96 15.10 -0.86
CA GLN A 153 8.26 15.14 0.42
C GLN A 153 7.70 13.74 0.80
N ARG A 154 7.23 12.97 -0.19
CA ARG A 154 6.66 11.63 0.03
C ARG A 154 7.73 10.59 0.29
N ILE A 155 8.86 10.68 -0.41
CA ILE A 155 10.03 9.82 -0.16
C ILE A 155 10.50 10.03 1.29
N VAL A 156 10.64 11.29 1.72
CA VAL A 156 11.04 11.64 3.09
C VAL A 156 10.02 11.18 4.14
N ASN A 157 8.72 11.37 3.89
CA ASN A 157 7.68 10.92 4.82
C ASN A 157 7.63 9.39 4.96
N ALA A 158 7.76 8.66 3.85
CA ALA A 158 7.82 7.20 3.86
C ALA A 158 9.08 6.68 4.58
N ILE A 159 10.23 7.33 4.37
CA ILE A 159 11.47 7.08 5.13
C ILE A 159 11.24 7.32 6.63
N ASN A 160 10.67 8.47 7.00
CA ASN A 160 10.47 8.85 8.40
C ASN A 160 9.45 7.94 9.11
N ALA A 161 8.43 7.45 8.41
CA ALA A 161 7.47 6.50 8.95
C ALA A 161 8.04 5.07 9.04
N GLY A 162 8.86 4.66 8.08
CA GLY A 162 9.44 3.31 8.02
C GLY A 162 10.69 3.10 8.88
N LEU A 163 11.47 4.15 9.15
CA LEU A 163 12.71 4.09 9.95
C LEU A 163 12.48 3.61 11.39
N PRO A 164 11.50 4.13 12.15
CA PRO A 164 11.21 3.66 13.51
C PRO A 164 10.85 2.17 13.54
N ASP A 165 10.05 1.72 12.58
CA ASP A 165 9.65 0.32 12.43
C ASP A 165 10.85 -0.58 12.10
N PHE A 166 11.70 -0.13 11.18
CA PHE A 166 12.95 -0.80 10.84
C PHE A 166 13.88 -0.93 12.06
N TYR A 167 14.09 0.15 12.82
CA TYR A 167 14.91 0.12 14.04
C TYR A 167 14.31 -0.75 15.15
N THR A 168 12.98 -0.73 15.31
CA THR A 168 12.28 -1.56 16.29
C THR A 168 12.47 -3.03 15.97
N LYS A 169 12.27 -3.41 14.71
CA LYS A 169 12.48 -4.78 14.27
C LYS A 169 13.97 -5.18 14.35
N LEU A 170 14.91 -4.26 14.10
CA LEU A 170 16.36 -4.49 14.31
C LEU A 170 16.69 -4.76 15.78
N LYS A 171 16.08 -4.01 16.70
CA LYS A 171 16.20 -4.27 18.14
C LYS A 171 15.66 -5.64 18.50
N GLU A 172 14.54 -6.05 17.91
CA GLU A 172 13.98 -7.40 18.12
C GLU A 172 14.91 -8.52 17.64
N LEU A 173 15.66 -8.33 16.55
CA LEU A 173 16.66 -9.29 16.07
C LEU A 173 17.92 -9.36 16.96
N ASN A 174 18.19 -8.27 17.67
CA ASN A 174 19.34 -8.12 18.56
C ASN A 174 19.04 -8.57 20.01
N GLN A 175 17.81 -8.98 20.31
CA GLN A 175 17.48 -9.63 21.57
C GLN A 175 18.08 -11.05 21.65
N GLU A 176 18.30 -11.56 22.85
CA GLU A 176 18.68 -12.96 23.03
C GLU A 176 17.52 -13.88 22.62
N MET A 177 17.77 -14.75 21.65
CA MET A 177 16.79 -15.70 21.11
C MET A 177 17.49 -16.99 20.70
N THR A 178 16.74 -18.09 20.65
CA THR A 178 17.28 -19.37 20.18
C THR A 178 17.61 -19.30 18.68
N PRO A 179 18.52 -20.16 18.17
CA PRO A 179 18.84 -20.22 16.74
C PRO A 179 17.62 -20.43 15.84
N GLU A 180 16.64 -21.26 16.23
CA GLU A 180 15.39 -21.40 15.46
C GLU A 180 14.53 -20.14 15.46
N GLN A 181 14.40 -19.46 16.60
CA GLN A 181 13.63 -18.21 16.71
C GLN A 181 14.26 -17.09 15.89
N ARG A 182 15.59 -16.99 15.92
CA ARG A 182 16.35 -16.06 15.10
C ARG A 182 16.20 -16.39 13.62
N ALA A 183 16.28 -17.66 13.22
CA ALA A 183 16.07 -18.07 11.82
C ALA A 183 14.65 -17.77 11.33
N GLN A 184 13.62 -18.00 12.15
CA GLN A 184 12.24 -17.62 11.83
C GLN A 184 12.08 -16.11 11.72
N LYS A 185 12.61 -15.32 12.67
CA LYS A 185 12.54 -13.86 12.64
C LYS A 185 13.32 -13.27 11.46
N ILE A 186 14.53 -13.75 11.17
CA ILE A 186 15.33 -13.35 10.00
C ILE A 186 14.58 -13.68 8.69
N ASN A 187 13.92 -14.83 8.61
CA ASN A 187 13.12 -15.19 7.44
C ASN A 187 11.85 -14.36 7.26
N ILE A 188 11.24 -13.87 8.35
CA ILE A 188 10.15 -12.86 8.28
C ILE A 188 10.72 -11.50 7.88
N PHE A 189 11.96 -11.22 8.29
CA PHE A 189 12.67 -9.99 8.00
C PHE A 189 13.17 -9.86 6.56
N SER A 190 13.57 -10.96 5.92
CA SER A 190 14.29 -10.90 4.63
C SER A 190 13.42 -10.38 3.48
N ILE A 191 12.12 -10.70 3.46
CA ILE A 191 11.16 -10.19 2.47
C ILE A 191 10.91 -8.68 2.65
N LEU A 192 10.81 -8.23 3.91
CA LEU A 192 10.72 -6.80 4.25
C LEU A 192 12.02 -6.06 3.95
N GLN A 193 13.18 -6.69 4.21
CA GLN A 193 14.50 -6.11 3.98
C GLN A 193 14.78 -5.89 2.51
N THR A 194 14.51 -6.83 1.61
CA THR A 194 14.82 -6.61 0.18
C THR A 194 14.03 -5.42 -0.37
N ASN A 195 12.75 -5.28 -0.01
CA ASN A 195 11.90 -4.18 -0.48
C ASN A 195 12.23 -2.84 0.21
N LEU A 196 12.52 -2.83 1.52
CA LEU A 196 12.95 -1.62 2.24
C LEU A 196 14.36 -1.18 1.85
N ILE A 197 15.30 -2.12 1.65
CA ILE A 197 16.67 -1.82 1.22
C ILE A 197 16.64 -1.24 -0.18
N LEU A 198 15.91 -1.84 -1.13
CA LEU A 198 15.76 -1.26 -2.47
C LEU A 198 15.11 0.13 -2.41
N PHE A 199 14.12 0.32 -1.53
CA PHE A 199 13.52 1.64 -1.29
C PHE A 199 14.52 2.65 -0.72
N PHE A 200 15.28 2.30 0.32
CA PHE A 200 16.27 3.17 0.94
C PHE A 200 17.44 3.45 -0.01
N GLU A 201 17.94 2.47 -0.75
CA GLU A 201 19.01 2.64 -1.74
C GLU A 201 18.59 3.62 -2.84
N GLU A 202 17.42 3.42 -3.44
CA GLU A 202 16.94 4.30 -4.51
C GLU A 202 16.51 5.67 -4.00
N ALA A 203 15.96 5.76 -2.78
CA ALA A 203 15.68 7.04 -2.15
C ALA A 203 16.97 7.82 -1.82
N THR A 204 18.02 7.13 -1.37
CA THR A 204 19.33 7.74 -1.10
C THR A 204 19.96 8.26 -2.40
N LYS A 205 19.96 7.45 -3.47
CA LYS A 205 20.44 7.90 -4.80
C LYS A 205 19.68 9.13 -5.30
N ARG A 206 18.36 9.21 -5.05
CA ARG A 206 17.56 10.36 -5.45
C ARG A 206 17.86 11.60 -4.61
N MET A 207 18.11 11.45 -3.31
CA MET A 207 18.57 12.54 -2.44
C MET A 207 19.94 13.06 -2.89
N ASP A 208 20.87 12.18 -3.22
CA ASP A 208 22.20 12.55 -3.72
C ASP A 208 22.10 13.35 -5.03
N GLN A 209 21.27 12.91 -5.97
CA GLN A 209 21.00 13.64 -7.22
C GLN A 209 20.45 15.05 -6.96
N LEU A 210 19.53 15.19 -6.00
CA LEU A 210 18.96 16.49 -5.66
C LEU A 210 19.97 17.41 -4.98
N ILE A 211 20.83 16.87 -4.10
CA ILE A 211 21.91 17.63 -3.48
C ILE A 211 22.85 18.14 -4.58
N GLU A 212 23.17 17.31 -5.57
CA GLU A 212 24.01 17.69 -6.71
C GLU A 212 23.36 18.77 -7.58
N GLU A 213 22.06 18.64 -7.88
CA GLU A 213 21.27 19.65 -8.60
C GLU A 213 21.20 20.99 -7.84
N GLN A 214 20.99 20.95 -6.52
CA GLN A 214 20.97 22.15 -5.67
C GLN A 214 22.35 22.81 -5.61
N ASN A 215 23.43 22.04 -5.45
CA ASN A 215 24.79 22.56 -5.44
C ASN A 215 25.16 23.25 -6.76
N LYS A 216 24.75 22.68 -7.90
CA LYS A 216 24.89 23.35 -9.21
C LYS A 216 24.14 24.68 -9.25
N LYS A 217 22.90 24.71 -8.78
CA LYS A 217 22.07 25.92 -8.77
C LYS A 217 22.62 27.00 -7.85
N ILE A 218 23.16 26.62 -6.69
CA ILE A 218 23.84 27.53 -5.76
C ILE A 218 25.09 28.11 -6.44
N ALA A 219 25.93 27.28 -7.05
CA ALA A 219 27.12 27.75 -7.75
C ALA A 219 26.78 28.74 -8.89
N GLU A 220 25.74 28.46 -9.68
CA GLU A 220 25.25 29.36 -10.73
C GLU A 220 24.72 30.69 -10.17
N LEU A 221 24.03 30.66 -9.02
CA LEU A 221 23.52 31.87 -8.35
C LEU A 221 24.66 32.69 -7.73
N GLU A 222 25.65 32.04 -7.14
CA GLU A 222 26.85 32.69 -6.59
C GLU A 222 27.71 33.33 -7.69
N GLU A 223 27.85 32.69 -8.86
CA GLU A 223 28.51 33.31 -10.01
C GLU A 223 27.74 34.52 -10.54
N LYS A 224 26.40 34.43 -10.59
CA LYS A 224 25.54 35.56 -11.00
C LYS A 224 25.58 36.72 -10.00
N ALA A 225 25.71 36.44 -8.71
CA ALA A 225 25.80 37.46 -7.67
C ALA A 225 27.18 38.16 -7.61
N LYS A 226 28.20 37.56 -8.24
CA LYS A 226 29.56 38.14 -8.36
C LYS A 226 29.78 38.97 -9.64
N LYS A 227 28.80 39.00 -10.55
CA LYS A 227 28.76 39.89 -11.73
C LYS A 227 27.88 41.09 -11.45
#